data_AF-A0A150IH39-F1
#
_entry.id   AF-A0A150IH39-F1
#
_cell.length_a   1.000
_cell.length_b   1.000
_cell.length_c   1.000
_cell.angle_alpha   90.00
_cell.angle_beta   90.00
_cell.angle_gamma   90.00
#
_symmetry.space_group_name_H-M   'P 1'
#
loop_
_entity.id
_entity.type
_entity.pdbx_description
1 polymer ?
#
loop_
_entity_poly.entity_id
_entity_poly.type
_entity_poly.pdbx_seq_one_letter_code
_entity_poly.pdbx_strand_id
1 'polypeptide(L)'
;MKRSKEEIIEYQKKYYQEHKEQIKQRNAQRVEQIKEYHRQYWAEHSEQVNRKRREAYSIDGKDKMRQYYLKNKDEILQKDHEYYANNKNKIKVREKKWRDNNKKRISDLHRRWVKEHSERAKELFDKWREDNPIRYKELKAKYRHERRRSLDFIPLNIYFQGSHGHHLNKELVLFIPEELHRSVAHSLKTGRGMEEINTLAVQWYMRNYVLNSYHSEIRYG
;
A
#
# COMPACT_ATOMS: atom_id res chain seq x y z
N MET A 1 -27.56 -58.77 13.47
CA MET A 1 -26.40 -57.98 13.93
C MET A 1 -26.32 -56.72 13.09
N LYS A 2 -26.53 -55.53 13.66
CA LYS A 2 -26.30 -54.25 12.96
C LYS A 2 -24.83 -53.90 13.13
N ARG A 3 -24.11 -53.63 12.03
CA ARG A 3 -22.71 -53.16 12.08
C ARG A 3 -22.64 -51.86 12.86
N SER A 4 -21.58 -51.68 13.65
CA SER A 4 -21.35 -50.45 14.41
C SER A 4 -21.10 -49.28 13.44
N LYS A 5 -21.26 -48.04 13.93
CA LYS A 5 -20.94 -46.85 13.13
C LYS A 5 -19.46 -46.83 12.72
N GLU A 6 -18.55 -47.24 13.61
CA GLU A 6 -17.12 -47.33 13.29
C GLU A 6 -16.85 -48.35 12.18
N GLU A 7 -17.49 -49.51 12.21
CA GLU A 7 -17.33 -50.55 11.19
C GLU A 7 -17.82 -50.09 9.80
N ILE A 8 -18.90 -49.31 9.75
CA ILE A 8 -19.41 -48.73 8.51
C ILE A 8 -18.43 -47.69 7.94
N ILE A 9 -17.88 -46.83 8.79
CA ILE A 9 -16.91 -45.81 8.39
C ILE A 9 -15.64 -46.46 7.84
N GLU A 10 -15.12 -47.49 8.52
CA GLU A 10 -13.90 -48.18 8.11
C GLU A 10 -14.09 -48.94 6.78
N TYR A 11 -15.24 -49.58 6.61
CA TYR A 11 -15.62 -50.21 5.34
C TYR A 11 -15.72 -49.18 4.20
N GLN A 12 -16.35 -48.03 4.42
CA GLN A 12 -16.45 -46.96 3.41
C GLN A 12 -15.09 -46.38 3.03
N LYS A 13 -14.17 -46.21 4.00
CA LYS A 13 -12.79 -45.77 3.71
C LYS A 13 -12.05 -46.79 2.84
N LYS A 14 -12.13 -48.08 3.20
CA LYS A 14 -11.46 -49.15 2.44
C LYS A 14 -12.01 -49.24 1.01
N TYR A 15 -13.34 -49.23 0.88
CA TYR A 15 -14.03 -49.18 -0.40
C TYR A 15 -13.61 -47.95 -1.23
N TYR A 16 -13.55 -46.77 -0.62
CA TYR A 16 -13.11 -45.57 -1.33
C TYR A 16 -11.67 -45.67 -1.81
N GLN A 17 -10.75 -46.23 -1.03
CA GLN A 17 -9.36 -46.42 -1.44
C GLN A 17 -9.23 -47.43 -2.58
N GLU A 18 -9.92 -48.57 -2.49
CA GLU A 18 -9.91 -49.62 -3.51
C GLU A 18 -10.52 -49.16 -4.84
N HIS A 19 -11.54 -48.29 -4.79
CA HIS A 19 -12.28 -47.82 -5.97
C HIS A 19 -11.98 -46.37 -6.36
N LYS A 20 -10.97 -45.74 -5.76
CA LYS A 20 -10.67 -44.30 -5.90
C LYS A 20 -10.52 -43.88 -7.36
N GLU A 21 -9.73 -44.60 -8.13
CA GLU A 21 -9.45 -44.26 -9.52
C GLU A 21 -10.67 -44.50 -10.43
N GLN A 22 -11.47 -45.53 -10.17
CA GLN A 22 -12.73 -45.77 -10.88
C GLN A 22 -13.76 -44.67 -10.60
N ILE A 23 -13.89 -44.25 -9.33
CA ILE A 23 -14.76 -43.14 -8.93
C ILE A 23 -14.31 -41.83 -9.59
N LYS A 24 -13.00 -41.57 -9.62
CA LYS A 24 -12.41 -40.39 -10.26
C LYS A 24 -12.66 -40.37 -11.76
N GLN A 25 -12.45 -41.50 -12.44
CA GLN A 25 -12.69 -41.65 -13.88
C GLN A 25 -14.18 -41.47 -14.21
N ARG A 26 -15.09 -42.10 -13.45
CA ARG A 26 -16.54 -41.94 -13.62
C ARG A 26 -16.97 -40.49 -13.40
N ASN A 27 -16.42 -39.82 -12.39
CA ASN A 27 -16.72 -38.42 -12.12
C ASN A 27 -16.19 -37.51 -13.25
N ALA A 28 -14.99 -37.79 -13.78
CA ALA A 28 -14.43 -37.05 -14.91
C ALA A 28 -15.30 -37.20 -16.17
N GLN A 29 -15.73 -38.43 -16.49
CA GLN A 29 -16.65 -38.71 -17.59
C GLN A 29 -17.98 -37.99 -17.40
N ARG A 30 -18.55 -38.01 -16.20
CA ARG A 30 -19.80 -37.30 -15.87
C ARG A 30 -19.66 -35.78 -16.04
N VAL A 31 -18.54 -35.20 -15.61
CA VAL A 31 -18.26 -33.77 -15.80
C VAL A 31 -18.19 -33.45 -17.29
N GLU A 32 -17.54 -34.29 -18.10
CA GLU A 32 -17.45 -34.04 -19.54
C GLU A 32 -18.79 -34.20 -20.25
N GLN A 33 -19.62 -35.19 -19.85
CA GLN A 33 -21.00 -35.32 -20.32
C GLN A 33 -21.84 -34.08 -19.99
N ILE A 34 -21.70 -33.52 -18.79
CA ILE A 34 -22.39 -32.27 -18.41
C ILE A 34 -21.91 -31.11 -19.28
N LYS A 35 -20.61 -30.94 -19.48
CA LYS A 35 -20.09 -29.88 -20.35
C LYS A 35 -20.60 -30.02 -21.78
N GLU A 36 -20.62 -31.23 -22.31
CA GLU A 36 -21.10 -31.51 -23.66
C GLU A 36 -22.59 -31.20 -23.78
N TYR A 37 -23.41 -31.64 -22.82
CA TYR A 37 -24.81 -31.26 -22.74
C TYR A 37 -24.99 -29.74 -22.73
N HIS A 38 -24.21 -29.01 -21.92
CA HIS A 38 -24.25 -27.55 -21.89
C HIS A 38 -23.82 -26.94 -23.23
N ARG A 39 -22.80 -27.47 -23.91
CA ARG A 39 -22.37 -27.02 -25.25
C ARG A 39 -23.49 -27.17 -26.27
N GLN A 40 -24.13 -28.34 -26.32
CA GLN A 40 -25.24 -28.65 -27.23
C GLN A 40 -26.46 -27.78 -26.92
N TYR A 41 -26.84 -27.70 -25.64
CA TYR A 41 -27.94 -26.84 -25.20
C TYR A 41 -27.72 -25.38 -25.61
N TRP A 42 -26.52 -24.83 -25.39
CA TRP A 42 -26.21 -23.47 -25.81
C TRP A 42 -26.17 -23.33 -27.34
N ALA A 43 -25.63 -24.29 -28.08
CA ALA A 43 -25.63 -24.23 -29.55
C ALA A 43 -27.06 -24.14 -30.11
N GLU A 44 -27.98 -24.93 -29.57
CA GLU A 44 -29.37 -25.00 -30.04
C GLU A 44 -30.25 -23.86 -29.51
N HIS A 45 -30.00 -23.40 -28.28
CA HIS A 45 -30.91 -22.48 -27.57
C HIS A 45 -30.33 -21.08 -27.36
N SER A 46 -29.07 -20.83 -27.71
CA SER A 46 -28.42 -19.51 -27.55
C SER A 46 -29.21 -18.40 -28.22
N GLU A 47 -29.71 -18.62 -29.43
CA GLU A 47 -30.43 -17.58 -30.17
C GLU A 47 -31.76 -17.22 -29.49
N GLN A 48 -32.48 -18.21 -28.96
CA GLN A 48 -33.72 -17.97 -28.21
C GLN A 48 -33.45 -17.22 -26.90
N VAL A 49 -32.39 -17.60 -26.17
CA VAL A 49 -31.97 -16.94 -24.93
C VAL A 49 -31.52 -15.50 -25.22
N ASN A 50 -30.71 -15.30 -26.25
CA ASN A 50 -30.21 -13.99 -26.66
C ASN A 50 -31.31 -13.10 -27.23
N ARG A 51 -32.31 -13.66 -27.91
CA ARG A 51 -33.50 -12.92 -28.38
C ARG A 51 -34.31 -12.38 -27.21
N LYS A 52 -34.66 -13.23 -26.25
CA LYS A 52 -35.35 -12.79 -25.01
C LYS A 52 -34.54 -11.74 -24.25
N ARG A 53 -33.21 -11.89 -24.21
CA ARG A 53 -32.32 -10.91 -23.59
C ARG A 53 -32.33 -9.58 -24.36
N ARG A 54 -32.29 -9.59 -25.69
CA ARG A 54 -32.41 -8.39 -26.53
C ARG A 54 -33.76 -7.70 -26.37
N GLU A 55 -34.85 -8.45 -26.32
CA GLU A 55 -36.20 -7.94 -26.07
C GLU A 55 -36.31 -7.28 -24.68
N ALA A 56 -35.75 -7.89 -23.63
CA ALA A 56 -35.72 -7.32 -22.29
C ALA A 56 -34.85 -6.04 -22.20
N TYR A 57 -33.82 -5.91 -23.04
CA TYR A 57 -32.96 -4.73 -23.14
C TYR A 57 -33.36 -3.77 -24.29
N SER A 58 -34.49 -4.01 -24.94
CA SER A 58 -35.07 -3.11 -25.93
C SER A 58 -35.43 -1.76 -25.28
N ILE A 59 -35.71 -0.73 -26.09
CA ILE A 59 -36.12 0.58 -25.57
C ILE A 59 -37.35 0.43 -24.66
N ASP A 60 -38.34 -0.36 -25.06
CA ASP A 60 -39.52 -0.70 -24.25
C ASP A 60 -39.15 -1.43 -22.94
N GLY A 61 -38.21 -2.37 -23.00
CA GLY A 61 -37.70 -3.06 -21.81
C GLY A 61 -36.97 -2.13 -20.83
N LYS A 62 -36.20 -1.17 -21.34
CA LYS A 62 -35.53 -0.13 -20.54
C LYS A 62 -36.53 0.82 -19.90
N ASP A 63 -37.56 1.24 -20.63
CA ASP A 63 -38.60 2.11 -20.12
C ASP A 63 -39.46 1.42 -19.05
N LYS A 64 -39.80 0.14 -19.23
CA LYS A 64 -40.45 -0.67 -18.19
C LYS A 64 -39.60 -0.79 -16.93
N MET A 65 -38.29 -1.02 -17.08
CA MET A 65 -37.37 -1.06 -15.95
C MET A 65 -37.28 0.30 -15.23
N ARG A 66 -37.24 1.40 -15.99
CA ARG A 66 -37.23 2.76 -15.46
C ARG A 66 -38.53 3.09 -14.71
N GLN A 67 -39.68 2.74 -15.29
CA GLN A 67 -40.99 2.93 -14.65
C GLN A 67 -41.10 2.11 -13.35
N TYR A 68 -40.64 0.87 -13.37
CA TYR A 68 -40.56 0.04 -12.16
C TYR A 68 -39.67 0.69 -11.10
N TYR A 69 -38.47 1.15 -11.47
CA TYR A 69 -37.58 1.84 -10.53
C TYR A 69 -38.23 3.11 -9.95
N LEU A 70 -38.86 3.94 -10.78
CA LEU A 70 -39.52 5.16 -10.33
C LEU A 70 -40.68 4.87 -9.37
N LYS A 71 -41.51 3.87 -9.67
CA LYS A 71 -42.63 3.46 -8.83
C LYS A 71 -42.20 2.89 -7.48
N ASN A 72 -41.05 2.23 -7.42
CA ASN A 72 -40.54 1.55 -6.22
C ASN A 72 -39.30 2.25 -5.63
N LYS A 73 -39.01 3.49 -6.04
CA LYS A 73 -37.75 4.17 -5.76
C LYS A 73 -37.45 4.24 -4.27
N ASP A 74 -38.46 4.66 -3.50
CA ASP A 74 -38.29 4.87 -2.06
C ASP A 74 -38.11 3.55 -1.32
N GLU A 75 -38.83 2.49 -1.71
CA GLU A 75 -38.67 1.16 -1.12
C GLU A 75 -37.28 0.55 -1.44
N ILE A 76 -36.79 0.72 -2.68
CA ILE A 76 -35.45 0.28 -3.08
C ILE A 76 -34.39 1.02 -2.27
N LEU A 77 -34.49 2.35 -2.18
CA LEU A 77 -33.54 3.16 -1.41
C LEU A 77 -33.58 2.83 0.08
N GLN A 78 -34.75 2.56 0.64
CA GLN A 78 -34.89 2.16 2.03
C GLN A 78 -34.20 0.81 2.29
N LYS A 79 -34.46 -0.20 1.44
CA LYS A 79 -33.80 -1.52 1.55
C LYS A 79 -32.28 -1.42 1.40
N ASP A 80 -31.80 -0.61 0.46
CA ASP A 80 -30.38 -0.36 0.29
C ASP A 80 -29.78 0.31 1.54
N HIS A 81 -30.46 1.33 2.08
CA HIS A 81 -30.02 2.02 3.29
C HIS A 81 -29.95 1.05 4.49
N GLU A 82 -30.99 0.24 4.72
CA GLU A 82 -31.01 -0.79 5.76
C GLU A 82 -29.90 -1.82 5.57
N TYR A 83 -29.67 -2.28 4.34
CA TYR A 83 -28.58 -3.19 4.01
C TYR A 83 -27.21 -2.57 4.36
N TYR A 84 -26.95 -1.34 3.92
CA TYR A 84 -25.70 -0.64 4.22
C TYR A 84 -25.53 -0.39 5.72
N ALA A 85 -26.58 0.02 6.43
CA ALA A 85 -26.55 0.24 7.87
C ALA A 85 -26.18 -1.05 8.62
N ASN A 86 -26.85 -2.16 8.29
CA ASN A 86 -26.65 -3.46 8.94
C ASN A 86 -25.32 -4.14 8.57
N ASN A 87 -24.73 -3.78 7.41
CA ASN A 87 -23.50 -4.41 6.91
C ASN A 87 -22.28 -3.47 6.89
N LYS A 88 -22.40 -2.26 7.43
CA LYS A 88 -21.36 -1.20 7.39
C LYS A 88 -19.97 -1.72 7.75
N ASN A 89 -19.86 -2.47 8.84
CA ASN A 89 -18.58 -3.01 9.31
C ASN A 89 -18.05 -4.12 8.40
N LYS A 90 -18.91 -5.02 7.92
CA LYS A 90 -18.51 -6.08 6.97
C LYS A 90 -18.01 -5.49 5.65
N ILE A 91 -18.68 -4.45 5.16
CA ILE A 91 -18.29 -3.72 3.94
C ILE A 91 -16.92 -3.07 4.16
N LYS A 92 -16.73 -2.30 5.24
CA LYS A 92 -15.44 -1.66 5.56
C LYS A 92 -14.29 -2.66 5.66
N VAL A 93 -14.51 -3.80 6.30
CA VAL A 93 -13.48 -4.86 6.43
C VAL A 93 -13.12 -5.43 5.06
N ARG A 94 -14.13 -5.74 4.22
CA ARG A 94 -13.91 -6.24 2.86
C ARG A 94 -13.18 -5.22 1.99
N GLU A 95 -13.59 -3.95 2.06
CA GLU A 95 -12.95 -2.85 1.33
C GLU A 95 -11.49 -2.66 1.76
N LYS A 96 -11.21 -2.67 3.07
CA LYS A 96 -9.84 -2.58 3.58
C LYS A 96 -9.00 -3.75 3.05
N LYS A 97 -9.49 -4.99 3.17
CA LYS A 97 -8.80 -6.17 2.65
C LYS A 97 -8.53 -6.07 1.15
N TRP A 98 -9.51 -5.61 0.38
CA TRP A 98 -9.34 -5.39 -1.05
C TRP A 98 -8.30 -4.31 -1.35
N ARG A 99 -8.35 -3.16 -0.66
CA ARG A 99 -7.37 -2.06 -0.83
C ARG A 99 -5.95 -2.50 -0.46
N ASP A 100 -5.79 -3.23 0.64
CA ASP A 100 -4.50 -3.75 1.10
C ASP A 100 -3.91 -4.72 0.04
N ASN A 101 -4.73 -5.65 -0.48
CA ASN A 101 -4.31 -6.60 -1.51
C ASN A 101 -4.05 -5.94 -2.88
N ASN A 102 -4.69 -4.80 -3.18
CA ASN A 102 -4.59 -4.11 -4.47
C ASN A 102 -3.75 -2.83 -4.39
N LYS A 103 -3.02 -2.60 -3.30
CA LYS A 103 -2.29 -1.34 -3.04
C LYS A 103 -1.36 -0.96 -4.18
N LYS A 104 -0.57 -1.91 -4.69
CA LYS A 104 0.35 -1.69 -5.82
C LYS A 104 -0.41 -1.32 -7.10
N ARG A 105 -1.46 -2.09 -7.44
CA ARG A 105 -2.30 -1.83 -8.61
C ARG A 105 -2.93 -0.43 -8.58
N ILE A 106 -3.44 -0.01 -7.43
CA ILE A 106 -4.03 1.34 -7.25
C ILE A 106 -2.97 2.42 -7.48
N SER A 107 -1.79 2.24 -6.88
CA SER A 107 -0.66 3.17 -7.06
C SER A 107 -0.22 3.27 -8.52
N ASP A 108 -0.11 2.14 -9.23
CA ASP A 108 0.34 2.11 -10.62
C ASP A 108 -0.69 2.74 -11.57
N LEU A 109 -1.98 2.51 -11.31
CA LEU A 109 -3.06 3.19 -12.02
C LEU A 109 -3.01 4.70 -11.80
N HIS A 110 -2.88 5.14 -10.54
CA HIS A 110 -2.78 6.56 -10.23
C HIS A 110 -1.55 7.20 -10.89
N ARG A 111 -0.39 6.54 -10.84
CA ARG A 111 0.84 7.02 -11.49
C ARG A 111 0.67 7.18 -13.00
N ARG A 112 0.08 6.18 -13.67
CA ARG A 112 -0.20 6.26 -15.11
C ARG A 112 -1.15 7.41 -15.42
N TRP A 113 -2.24 7.51 -14.67
CA TRP A 113 -3.21 8.58 -14.85
C TRP A 113 -2.57 9.97 -14.71
N VAL A 114 -1.76 10.20 -13.67
CA VAL A 114 -1.05 11.47 -13.47
C VAL A 114 -0.04 11.74 -14.58
N LYS A 115 0.64 10.71 -15.08
CA LYS A 115 1.60 10.86 -16.19
C LYS A 115 0.89 11.26 -17.49
N GLU A 116 -0.24 10.63 -17.79
CA GLU A 116 -1.04 10.89 -19.00
C GLU A 116 -1.87 12.17 -18.90
N HIS A 117 -2.23 12.59 -17.68
CA HIS A 117 -3.10 13.74 -17.42
C HIS A 117 -2.44 14.72 -16.43
N SER A 118 -1.18 15.07 -16.68
CA SER A 118 -0.36 15.87 -15.76
C SER A 118 -0.94 17.26 -15.49
N GLU A 119 -1.47 17.92 -16.52
CA GLU A 119 -2.14 19.22 -16.41
C GLU A 119 -3.40 19.13 -15.55
N ARG A 120 -4.28 18.17 -15.84
CA ARG A 120 -5.50 17.93 -15.06
C ARG A 120 -5.20 17.55 -13.62
N ALA A 121 -4.15 16.78 -13.38
CA ALA A 121 -3.71 16.45 -12.02
C ALA A 121 -3.27 17.70 -11.25
N LYS A 122 -2.56 18.63 -11.91
CA LYS A 122 -2.16 19.90 -11.34
C LYS A 122 -3.38 20.78 -11.03
N GLU A 123 -4.31 20.93 -11.98
CA GLU A 123 -5.55 21.70 -11.77
C GLU A 123 -6.36 21.18 -10.57
N LEU A 124 -6.53 19.86 -10.45
CA LEU A 124 -7.23 19.26 -9.32
C LEU A 124 -6.49 19.50 -7.99
N PHE A 125 -5.16 19.46 -7.99
CA PHE A 125 -4.36 19.77 -6.81
C PHE A 125 -4.46 21.25 -6.42
N ASP A 126 -4.46 22.14 -7.41
CA ASP A 126 -4.58 23.59 -7.22
C ASP A 126 -5.94 23.93 -6.62
N LYS A 127 -7.01 23.38 -7.22
CA LYS A 127 -8.36 23.49 -6.68
C LYS A 127 -8.48 22.91 -5.27
N TRP A 128 -7.95 21.73 -5.02
CA TRP A 128 -7.98 21.12 -3.68
C TRP A 128 -7.27 22.01 -2.65
N ARG A 129 -6.15 22.62 -3.02
CA ARG A 129 -5.38 23.53 -2.16
C ARG A 129 -6.14 24.83 -1.88
N GLU A 130 -6.84 25.37 -2.86
CA GLU A 130 -7.72 26.53 -2.70
C GLU A 130 -8.91 26.24 -1.80
N ASP A 131 -9.56 25.06 -1.99
CA ASP A 131 -10.68 24.60 -1.17
C ASP A 131 -10.26 24.20 0.26
N ASN A 132 -8.97 23.87 0.47
CA ASN A 132 -8.46 23.33 1.74
C ASN A 132 -7.22 24.10 2.25
N PRO A 133 -7.29 25.43 2.45
CA PRO A 133 -6.11 26.24 2.72
C PRO A 133 -5.48 25.96 4.09
N ILE A 134 -6.31 25.70 5.10
CA ILE A 134 -5.87 25.36 6.47
C ILE A 134 -5.15 24.00 6.45
N ARG A 135 -5.81 22.99 5.89
CA ARG A 135 -5.27 21.63 5.81
C ARG A 135 -3.97 21.56 5.00
N TYR A 136 -3.84 22.35 3.94
CA TYR A 136 -2.60 22.48 3.19
C TYR A 136 -1.47 23.08 4.04
N LYS A 137 -1.74 24.14 4.80
CA LYS A 137 -0.76 24.74 5.73
C LYS A 137 -0.29 23.73 6.78
N GLU A 138 -1.21 22.98 7.38
CA GLU A 138 -0.91 21.93 8.36
C GLU A 138 -0.05 20.82 7.77
N LEU A 139 -0.41 20.28 6.60
CA LEU A 139 0.40 19.27 5.91
C LEU A 139 1.80 19.76 5.62
N LYS A 140 1.94 21.01 5.16
CA LYS A 140 3.25 21.62 4.90
C LYS A 140 4.05 21.78 6.19
N ALA A 141 3.40 22.14 7.30
CA ALA A 141 4.04 22.23 8.61
C ALA A 141 4.50 20.86 9.12
N LYS A 142 3.64 19.85 9.04
CA LYS A 142 3.95 18.45 9.38
C LYS A 142 5.14 17.93 8.56
N TYR A 143 5.09 18.11 7.24
CA TYR A 143 6.20 17.71 6.37
C TYR A 143 7.51 18.43 6.72
N ARG A 144 7.47 19.75 7.00
CA ARG A 144 8.66 20.48 7.46
C ARG A 144 9.19 19.96 8.79
N HIS A 145 8.29 19.60 9.71
CA HIS A 145 8.64 19.09 11.03
C HIS A 145 9.22 17.67 10.98
N GLU A 146 8.60 16.76 10.21
CA GLU A 146 9.13 15.43 9.94
C GLU A 146 10.52 15.51 9.29
N ARG A 147 10.68 16.42 8.32
CA ARG A 147 11.99 16.69 7.69
C ARG A 147 13.04 17.28 8.63
N ARG A 148 12.64 17.93 9.73
CA ARG A 148 13.56 18.43 10.77
C ARG A 148 13.98 17.33 11.75
N ARG A 149 13.11 16.34 11.99
CA ARG A 149 13.38 15.19 12.86
C ARG A 149 14.20 14.07 12.19
N SER A 150 14.55 14.21 10.91
CA SER A 150 15.31 13.20 10.17
C SER A 150 16.84 13.37 10.26
N LEU A 151 17.33 14.27 11.12
CA LEU A 151 18.75 14.41 11.42
C LEU A 151 18.97 13.87 12.83
N ASP A 152 19.78 12.81 12.94
CA ASP A 152 20.15 12.18 14.20
C ASP A 152 21.42 12.83 14.77
N PHE A 153 21.70 12.62 16.06
CA PHE A 153 22.79 13.28 16.77
C PHE A 153 23.69 12.26 17.45
N ILE A 154 24.56 11.61 16.68
CA ILE A 154 25.56 10.66 17.17
C ILE A 154 26.91 11.39 17.26
N PRO A 155 27.33 11.84 18.46
CA PRO A 155 28.58 12.59 18.61
C PRO A 155 29.80 11.67 18.50
N LEU A 156 30.79 12.06 17.70
CA LEU A 156 32.07 11.35 17.53
C LEU A 156 33.12 11.72 18.58
N ASN A 157 32.98 12.88 19.21
CA ASN A 157 33.80 13.32 20.32
C ASN A 157 32.92 14.00 21.38
N ILE A 158 33.50 14.23 22.56
CA ILE A 158 32.82 14.95 23.62
C ILE A 158 32.75 16.45 23.29
N TYR A 159 31.67 17.09 23.73
CA TYR A 159 31.57 18.55 23.70
C TYR A 159 32.72 19.18 24.48
N PHE A 160 33.24 20.30 23.98
CA PHE A 160 34.18 21.16 24.69
C PHE A 160 33.77 22.62 24.57
N GLN A 161 34.21 23.45 25.50
CA GLN A 161 33.86 24.88 25.53
C GLN A 161 34.35 25.58 24.25
N GLY A 162 33.47 26.35 23.61
CA GLY A 162 33.76 27.00 22.31
C GLY A 162 33.63 26.07 21.10
N SER A 163 33.08 24.86 21.27
CA SER A 163 32.79 23.94 20.16
C SER A 163 31.36 24.05 19.64
N HIS A 164 31.20 23.80 18.33
CA HIS A 164 29.93 23.64 17.64
C HIS A 164 29.81 22.23 17.06
N GLY A 165 28.61 21.65 17.14
CA GLY A 165 28.31 20.35 16.55
C GLY A 165 28.16 20.44 15.03
N HIS A 166 29.17 19.98 14.32
CA HIS A 166 29.19 19.90 12.86
C HIS A 166 28.66 18.54 12.38
N HIS A 167 27.65 18.53 11.51
CA HIS A 167 27.11 17.28 10.97
C HIS A 167 27.95 16.82 9.77
N LEU A 168 28.66 15.69 9.91
CA LEU A 168 29.39 15.08 8.79
C LEU A 168 28.43 14.44 7.78
N ASN A 169 27.33 13.89 8.28
CA ASN A 169 26.23 13.32 7.50
C ASN A 169 24.90 13.51 8.26
N LYS A 170 23.86 12.74 7.92
CA LYS A 170 22.54 12.89 8.56
C LYS A 170 22.50 12.45 10.03
N GLU A 171 23.52 11.75 10.52
CA GLU A 171 23.51 11.08 11.81
C GLU A 171 24.74 11.44 12.67
N LEU A 172 25.92 11.52 12.05
CA LEU A 172 27.18 11.74 12.74
C LEU A 172 27.47 13.23 12.95
N VAL A 173 27.77 13.59 14.19
CA VAL A 173 28.13 14.94 14.60
C VAL A 173 29.53 14.95 15.19
N LEU A 174 30.33 15.93 14.80
CA LEU A 174 31.66 16.17 15.32
C LEU A 174 31.69 17.55 15.96
N PHE A 175 32.02 17.64 17.25
CA PHE A 175 32.25 18.92 17.89
C PHE A 175 33.60 19.46 17.43
N ILE A 176 33.58 20.61 16.77
CA ILE A 176 34.76 21.32 16.26
C ILE A 176 34.75 22.76 16.77
N PRO A 177 35.90 23.47 16.80
CA PRO A 177 35.93 24.86 17.24
C PRO A 177 34.97 25.72 16.43
N GLU A 178 34.28 26.64 17.10
CA GLU A 178 33.31 27.53 16.46
C GLU A 178 33.89 28.30 15.27
N GLU A 179 35.13 28.78 15.40
CA GLU A 179 35.86 29.47 14.32
C GLU A 179 36.02 28.59 13.09
N LEU A 180 36.32 27.29 13.30
CA LEU A 180 36.43 26.32 12.22
C LEU A 180 35.07 26.03 11.59
N HIS A 181 34.02 25.88 12.38
CA HIS A 181 32.66 25.67 11.85
C HIS A 181 32.16 26.86 11.02
N ARG A 182 32.62 28.09 11.35
CA ARG A 182 32.26 29.32 10.64
C ARG A 182 33.16 29.63 9.44
N SER A 183 34.29 28.95 9.27
CA SER A 183 35.28 29.27 8.22
C SER A 183 34.78 28.96 6.80
N VAL A 184 33.88 27.98 6.66
CA VAL A 184 33.29 27.58 5.38
C VAL A 184 31.77 27.66 5.47
N ALA A 185 31.15 28.46 4.59
CA ALA A 185 29.71 28.50 4.46
C ALA A 185 29.19 27.18 3.87
N HIS A 186 28.50 26.37 4.69
CA HIS A 186 28.10 25.02 4.31
C HIS A 186 26.64 24.72 4.61
N SER A 187 26.10 23.70 3.94
CA SER A 187 24.71 23.26 4.10
C SER A 187 24.60 21.76 3.86
N LEU A 188 24.30 21.01 4.93
CA LEU A 188 24.03 19.58 4.88
C LEU A 188 22.91 19.24 3.89
N LYS A 189 21.96 20.17 3.70
CA LYS A 189 20.80 20.00 2.83
C LYS A 189 21.17 20.04 1.35
N THR A 190 22.06 20.95 0.96
CA THR A 190 22.42 21.16 -0.46
C THR A 190 23.75 20.54 -0.83
N GLY A 191 24.51 20.02 0.16
CA GLY A 191 25.87 19.53 -0.02
C GLY A 191 26.90 20.64 -0.27
N ARG A 192 26.45 21.89 -0.45
CA ARG A 192 27.33 23.03 -0.73
C ARG A 192 28.28 23.23 0.46
N GLY A 193 29.57 23.32 0.16
CA GLY A 193 30.63 23.53 1.15
C GLY A 193 30.85 22.38 2.12
N MET A 194 30.09 21.27 2.00
CA MET A 194 30.15 20.15 2.95
C MET A 194 31.46 19.37 2.84
N GLU A 195 31.96 19.14 1.62
CA GLU A 195 33.21 18.41 1.41
C GLU A 195 34.41 19.14 2.02
N GLU A 196 34.48 20.45 1.78
CA GLU A 196 35.54 21.32 2.29
C GLU A 196 35.51 21.38 3.83
N ILE A 197 34.36 21.68 4.44
CA ILE A 197 34.26 21.73 5.90
C ILE A 197 34.45 20.36 6.55
N ASN A 198 33.94 19.26 5.94
CA ASN A 198 34.13 17.92 6.46
C ASN A 198 35.61 17.54 6.47
N THR A 199 36.34 17.90 5.41
CA THR A 199 37.78 17.67 5.31
C THR A 199 38.52 18.40 6.43
N LEU A 200 38.24 19.69 6.62
CA LEU A 200 38.86 20.48 7.68
C LEU A 200 38.49 19.98 9.08
N ALA A 201 37.23 19.61 9.30
CA ALA A 201 36.72 19.10 10.57
C ALA A 201 37.38 17.77 10.95
N VAL A 202 37.49 16.83 10.00
CA VAL A 202 38.17 15.54 10.22
C VAL A 202 39.66 15.74 10.41
N GLN A 203 40.32 16.60 9.64
CA GLN A 203 41.74 16.90 9.84
C GLN A 203 42.02 17.50 11.21
N TRP A 204 41.19 18.45 11.67
CA TRP A 204 41.28 19.01 13.01
C TRP A 204 41.13 17.91 14.06
N TYR A 205 40.10 17.06 13.93
CA TYR A 205 39.87 15.96 14.87
C TYR A 205 41.06 15.00 14.93
N MET A 206 41.56 14.53 13.79
CA MET A 206 42.70 13.60 13.74
C MET A 206 43.96 14.19 14.37
N ARG A 207 44.28 15.48 14.11
CA ARG A 207 45.44 16.14 14.72
C ARG A 207 45.31 16.21 16.24
N ASN A 208 44.12 16.50 16.76
CA ASN A 208 43.89 16.63 18.19
C ASN A 208 43.69 15.29 18.90
N TYR A 209 43.29 14.24 18.16
CA TYR A 209 43.16 12.89 18.70
C TYR A 209 44.53 12.20 18.82
N VAL A 210 45.38 12.32 17.79
CA VAL A 210 46.73 11.75 17.78
C VAL A 210 47.63 12.41 18.84
N LEU A 211 47.49 13.71 19.09
CA LEU A 211 48.25 14.39 20.14
C LEU A 211 47.87 13.92 21.57
N ASN A 212 46.63 13.50 21.79
CA ASN A 212 46.18 13.01 23.10
C ASN A 212 46.55 11.53 23.34
N SER A 213 46.69 10.70 22.29
CA SER A 213 47.14 9.30 22.45
C SER A 213 48.64 9.17 22.71
N TYR A 214 49.48 10.12 22.28
CA TYR A 214 50.92 10.14 22.59
C TYR A 214 51.24 10.73 23.98
N HIS A 215 50.32 11.50 24.60
CA HIS A 215 50.55 12.05 25.93
C HIS A 215 50.24 11.07 27.08
N SER A 216 49.52 9.98 26.82
CA SER A 216 49.27 8.91 27.79
C SER A 216 50.43 7.92 27.94
N GLU A 217 51.35 7.84 26.97
CA GLU A 217 52.52 6.95 27.05
C GLU A 217 53.75 7.59 27.72
N ILE A 218 53.77 8.93 27.87
CA ILE A 218 54.92 9.66 28.49
C ILE A 218 54.70 9.92 29.99
N ARG A 219 53.55 9.54 30.57
CA ARG A 219 53.28 9.67 32.02
C ARG A 219 53.33 8.35 32.81
N TYR A 220 53.65 7.23 32.17
CA TYR A 220 53.95 5.95 32.83
C TYR A 220 55.15 5.26 32.17
N GLY A 221 56.26 5.99 32.05
CA GLY A 221 57.58 5.46 31.70
C GLY A 221 58.63 6.05 32.62
#